data_AF-A0A3S5CT70-F1
#
_entry.id   AF-A0A3S5CT70-F1
#
_cell.length_a   1.000
_cell.length_b   1.000
_cell.length_c   1.000
_cell.angle_alpha   90.00
_cell.angle_beta   90.00
_cell.angle_gamma   90.00
#
_symmetry.space_group_name_H-M   'P 1'
#
loop_
_entity.id
_entity.type
_entity.pdbx_description
1 polymer ?
#
loop_
_entity_poly.entity_id
_entity_poly.type
_entity_poly.pdbx_seq_one_letter_code
_entity_poly.pdbx_strand_id
1 'polypeptide(L)'
;MCTEDEAHRYGRFLCTTLDLVMRWRSSKEIFMAECGNYPGFVSVLRKAQDDNTQESQLSFDNYRFVVHKWNTRIARAAVSCLESGSYTQIRNALIVLTRILPHFPRTTNICGAIERRVNKLREEEKEKRPDLKVCLSEIDKVVPLRP
;
A
#
# COMPACT_ATOMS: atom_id res chain seq x y z
N MET A 1 20.35 1.99 -4.37
CA MET A 1 19.41 1.96 -3.23
C MET A 1 18.77 3.33 -3.12
N CYS A 2 17.48 3.41 -2.82
CA CYS A 2 16.84 4.71 -2.55
C CYS A 2 17.51 5.38 -1.34
N THR A 3 17.58 6.70 -1.38
CA THR A 3 17.97 7.49 -0.21
C THR A 3 16.81 7.58 0.80
N GLU A 4 17.11 8.01 2.02
CA GLU A 4 16.11 8.22 3.06
C GLU A 4 15.06 9.26 2.64
N ASP A 5 15.51 10.36 2.03
CA ASP A 5 14.63 11.42 1.52
C ASP A 5 13.73 10.93 0.38
N GLU A 6 14.26 10.08 -0.50
CA GLU A 6 13.46 9.44 -1.55
C GLU A 6 12.41 8.51 -0.95
N ALA A 7 12.76 7.72 0.07
CA ALA A 7 11.82 6.86 0.77
C ALA A 7 10.71 7.68 1.46
N HIS A 8 11.05 8.82 2.05
CA HIS A 8 10.06 9.73 2.63
C HIS A 8 9.11 10.32 1.59
N ARG A 9 9.64 10.82 0.47
CA ARG A 9 8.84 11.37 -0.64
C ARG A 9 7.94 10.30 -1.24
N TYR A 10 8.47 9.10 -1.43
CA TYR A 10 7.74 7.94 -1.94
C TYR A 10 6.63 7.50 -0.97
N GLY A 11 6.90 7.44 0.33
CA GLY A 11 5.88 7.14 1.35
C GLY A 11 4.73 8.16 1.35
N ARG A 12 5.03 9.45 1.21
CA ARG A 12 4.00 10.50 1.11
C ARG A 12 3.18 10.39 -0.19
N PHE A 13 3.85 10.13 -1.31
CA PHE A 13 3.18 9.88 -2.59
C PHE A 13 2.24 8.68 -2.51
N LEU A 14 2.71 7.56 -1.96
CA LEU A 14 1.90 6.37 -1.76
C LEU A 14 0.72 6.62 -0.82
N CYS A 15 0.92 7.32 0.30
CA CYS A 15 -0.17 7.67 1.21
C CYS A 15 -1.27 8.46 0.49
N THR A 16 -0.89 9.55 -0.20
CA THR A 16 -1.84 10.41 -0.93
C THR A 16 -2.56 9.65 -2.06
N THR A 17 -1.84 8.75 -2.73
CA THR A 17 -2.42 7.91 -3.79
C THR A 17 -3.40 6.89 -3.20
N LEU A 18 -3.05 6.26 -2.08
CA LEU A 18 -3.91 5.31 -1.38
C LEU A 18 -5.14 5.99 -0.79
N ASP A 19 -5.02 7.21 -0.26
CA ASP A 19 -6.14 8.05 0.18
C ASP A 19 -7.18 8.21 -0.94
N LEU A 20 -6.73 8.60 -2.13
CA LEU A 20 -7.61 8.79 -3.29
C LEU A 20 -8.26 7.47 -3.73
N VAL A 21 -7.47 6.41 -3.80
CA VAL A 21 -7.93 5.06 -4.19
C VAL A 21 -8.94 4.51 -3.17
N MET A 22 -8.73 4.76 -1.87
CA MET A 22 -9.66 4.35 -0.82
C MET A 22 -10.94 5.19 -0.82
N ARG A 23 -10.85 6.48 -1.14
CA ARG A 23 -12.02 7.34 -1.35
C ARG A 23 -12.90 6.79 -2.48
N TRP A 24 -12.31 6.49 -3.63
CA TRP A 24 -13.02 5.84 -4.73
C TRP A 24 -13.59 4.47 -4.35
N ARG A 25 -12.90 3.70 -3.50
CA ARG A 25 -13.40 2.40 -3.00
C ARG A 25 -14.59 2.54 -2.05
N SER A 26 -14.72 3.65 -1.33
CA SER A 26 -15.72 3.85 -0.27
C SER A 26 -17.14 4.10 -0.78
N SER A 27 -17.30 4.85 -1.88
CA SER A 27 -18.60 5.14 -2.49
C SER A 27 -18.58 4.84 -3.98
N LYS A 28 -19.58 4.06 -4.39
CA LYS A 28 -19.84 3.78 -5.80
C LYS A 28 -20.22 5.06 -6.56
N GLU A 29 -20.92 6.00 -5.93
CA GLU A 29 -21.29 7.27 -6.58
C GLU A 29 -20.05 8.10 -6.90
N ILE A 30 -19.10 8.23 -5.96
CA ILE A 30 -17.85 8.97 -6.18
C ILE A 30 -17.04 8.30 -7.30
N PHE A 31 -16.94 6.97 -7.28
CA PHE A 31 -16.26 6.22 -8.34
C PHE A 31 -16.92 6.44 -9.72
N MET A 32 -18.25 6.38 -9.82
CA MET A 32 -18.91 6.60 -11.12
C MET A 32 -18.80 8.05 -11.59
N ALA A 33 -18.87 9.03 -10.68
CA ALA A 33 -18.75 10.45 -11.01
C ALA A 33 -17.34 10.84 -11.47
N GLU A 34 -16.30 10.29 -10.83
CA GLU A 34 -14.91 10.69 -11.08
C GLU A 34 -14.10 9.73 -11.95
N CYS A 35 -14.49 8.45 -12.04
CA CYS A 35 -13.75 7.43 -12.78
C CYS A 35 -14.55 6.84 -13.94
N GLY A 36 -15.88 6.77 -13.84
CA GLY A 36 -16.75 6.12 -14.84
C GLY A 36 -16.55 6.66 -16.25
N ASN A 37 -16.54 7.99 -16.42
CA ASN A 37 -16.44 8.62 -17.74
C ASN A 37 -15.02 8.91 -18.23
N TYR A 38 -13.97 8.52 -17.50
CA TYR A 38 -12.59 8.86 -17.87
C TYR A 38 -11.87 7.71 -18.57
N PRO A 39 -11.17 7.98 -19.69
CA PRO A 39 -10.52 6.94 -20.51
C PRO A 39 -9.43 6.16 -19.76
N GLY A 40 -8.90 6.69 -18.65
CA GLY A 40 -7.91 6.02 -17.80
C GLY A 40 -8.44 4.84 -16.97
N PHE A 41 -9.77 4.65 -16.90
CA PHE A 41 -10.43 3.54 -16.18
C PHE A 41 -11.11 2.53 -17.11
N VAL A 42 -10.80 2.59 -18.42
CA VAL A 42 -11.27 1.64 -19.43
C VAL A 42 -10.32 0.42 -19.41
N SER A 43 -10.86 -0.77 -19.17
CA SER A 43 -10.04 -2.00 -19.05
C SER A 43 -9.62 -2.60 -20.40
N VAL A 44 -10.16 -2.09 -21.51
CA VAL A 44 -9.88 -2.56 -22.87
C VAL A 44 -9.42 -1.38 -23.72
N LEU A 45 -8.14 -1.41 -24.14
CA LEU A 45 -7.64 -0.52 -25.19
C LEU A 45 -8.49 -0.78 -26.44
N ARG A 46 -9.25 0.21 -26.93
CA ARG A 46 -10.12 0.11 -28.11
C ARG A 46 -9.42 -0.71 -29.22
N LYS A 47 -9.84 -1.96 -29.41
CA LYS A 47 -9.74 -2.59 -30.73
C LYS A 47 -10.86 -1.96 -31.54
N ALA A 48 -10.51 -1.17 -32.54
CA ALA A 48 -11.44 -0.57 -33.46
C ALA A 48 -12.17 -1.70 -34.21
N GLN A 49 -13.37 -2.07 -33.76
CA GLN A 49 -14.43 -2.82 -34.44
C GLN A 49 -15.27 -3.53 -33.38
N ASP A 50 -16.22 -2.82 -32.77
CA ASP A 50 -17.59 -3.32 -32.61
C ASP A 50 -18.40 -2.31 -31.81
N ASP A 51 -19.41 -1.77 -32.47
CA ASP A 51 -20.18 -0.58 -32.10
C ASP A 51 -21.33 -0.92 -31.12
N ASN A 52 -21.20 -1.97 -30.30
CA ASN A 52 -22.31 -2.44 -29.47
C ASN A 52 -21.95 -2.91 -28.05
N THR A 53 -20.77 -2.60 -27.55
CA THR A 53 -20.35 -3.01 -26.20
C THR A 53 -20.44 -1.82 -25.25
N GLN A 54 -21.63 -1.59 -24.67
CA GLN A 54 -21.80 -0.70 -23.51
C GLN A 54 -21.03 -1.18 -22.26
N GLU A 55 -20.36 -2.33 -22.32
CA GLU A 55 -19.70 -2.99 -21.19
C GLU A 55 -18.16 -2.97 -21.29
N SER A 56 -17.53 -1.79 -21.29
CA SER A 56 -16.06 -1.68 -21.27
C SER A 56 -15.50 -0.74 -20.20
N GLN A 57 -16.35 -0.26 -19.29
CA GLN A 57 -15.91 0.49 -18.11
C GLN A 57 -15.61 -0.47 -16.96
N LEU A 58 -14.51 -0.23 -16.23
CA LEU A 58 -14.17 -1.02 -15.04
C LEU A 58 -15.33 -0.92 -14.02
N SER A 59 -16.04 -2.03 -13.79
CA SER A 59 -17.11 -2.05 -12.80
C SER A 59 -16.57 -1.75 -11.40
N PHE A 60 -17.39 -1.14 -10.55
CA PHE A 60 -17.03 -0.82 -9.17
C PHE A 60 -16.56 -2.06 -8.39
N ASP A 61 -17.19 -3.21 -8.62
CA ASP A 61 -16.78 -4.48 -7.98
C ASP A 61 -15.40 -4.93 -8.45
N ASN A 62 -15.10 -4.84 -9.75
CA ASN A 62 -13.77 -5.12 -10.29
C ASN A 62 -12.72 -4.14 -9.75
N TYR A 63 -13.07 -2.87 -9.60
CA TYR A 63 -12.21 -1.88 -8.97
C TYR A 63 -11.85 -2.26 -7.53
N ARG A 64 -12.82 -2.72 -6.73
CA ARG A 64 -12.55 -3.20 -5.35
C ARG A 64 -11.55 -4.36 -5.33
N PHE A 65 -11.64 -5.30 -6.27
CA PHE A 65 -10.68 -6.40 -6.40
C PHE A 65 -9.29 -5.90 -6.79
N VAL A 66 -9.20 -4.96 -7.73
CA VAL A 66 -7.92 -4.34 -8.15
C VAL A 66 -7.25 -3.64 -6.97
N VAL A 67 -7.99 -2.82 -6.22
CA VAL A 67 -7.48 -2.13 -5.02
C VAL A 67 -6.99 -3.13 -3.99
N HIS A 68 -7.73 -4.21 -3.75
CA HIS A 68 -7.30 -5.28 -2.84
C HIS A 68 -5.99 -5.95 -3.32
N LYS A 69 -5.87 -6.22 -4.62
CA LYS A 69 -4.66 -6.79 -5.22
C LYS A 69 -3.45 -5.86 -5.10
N TRP A 70 -3.64 -4.55 -5.30
CA TRP A 70 -2.58 -3.55 -5.13
C TRP A 70 -2.10 -3.48 -3.69
N ASN A 71 -3.02 -3.39 -2.73
CA ASN A 71 -2.68 -3.39 -1.31
C ASN A 71 -1.92 -4.67 -0.90
N THR A 72 -2.37 -5.82 -1.39
CA THR A 72 -1.70 -7.10 -1.16
C THR A 72 -0.28 -7.12 -1.73
N ARG A 73 -0.09 -6.56 -2.94
CA ARG A 73 1.23 -6.48 -3.59
C ARG A 73 2.19 -5.54 -2.86
N ILE A 74 1.73 -4.36 -2.44
CA ILE A 74 2.52 -3.40 -1.67
C ILE A 74 2.99 -4.03 -0.37
N ALA A 75 2.09 -4.70 0.35
CA ALA A 75 2.43 -5.30 1.62
C ALA A 75 3.40 -6.49 1.49
N ARG A 76 3.24 -7.33 0.47
CA ARG A 76 4.21 -8.40 0.16
C ARG A 76 5.59 -7.83 -0.21
N ALA A 77 5.64 -6.76 -0.99
CA ALA A 77 6.89 -6.09 -1.31
C ALA A 77 7.56 -5.53 -0.06
N ALA A 78 6.79 -4.92 0.85
CA ALA A 78 7.31 -4.43 2.12
C ALA A 78 7.90 -5.55 2.98
N VAL A 79 7.23 -6.70 3.11
CA VAL A 79 7.78 -7.87 3.81
C VAL A 79 9.10 -8.33 3.18
N SER A 80 9.16 -8.44 1.85
CA SER A 80 10.38 -8.82 1.15
C SER A 80 11.53 -7.82 1.39
N CYS A 81 11.24 -6.51 1.46
CA CYS A 81 12.24 -5.51 1.81
C CYS A 81 12.73 -5.64 3.27
N LEU A 82 11.85 -6.00 4.21
CA LEU A 82 12.22 -6.28 5.60
C LEU A 82 13.03 -7.58 5.76
N GLU A 83 12.90 -8.51 4.81
CA GLU A 83 13.65 -9.77 4.76
C GLU A 83 14.98 -9.68 4.03
N SER A 84 15.23 -8.57 3.32
CA SER A 84 16.44 -8.38 2.50
C SER A 84 17.76 -8.43 3.27
N GLY A 85 17.74 -8.31 4.60
CA GLY A 85 18.93 -8.26 5.45
C GLY A 85 19.78 -6.99 5.30
N SER A 86 19.45 -6.12 4.34
CA SER A 86 20.15 -4.87 4.11
C SER A 86 19.56 -3.76 4.99
N TYR A 87 20.42 -3.15 5.81
CA TYR A 87 20.04 -2.04 6.71
C TYR A 87 19.30 -0.92 5.98
N THR A 88 19.81 -0.46 4.83
CA THR A 88 19.18 0.64 4.06
C THR A 88 17.81 0.26 3.50
N GLN A 89 17.64 -0.98 3.03
CA GLN A 89 16.34 -1.46 2.54
C GLN A 89 15.33 -1.61 3.68
N ILE A 90 15.77 -2.16 4.82
CA ILE A 90 14.92 -2.30 6.02
C ILE A 90 14.49 -0.92 6.51
N ARG A 91 15.43 0.02 6.66
CA ARG A 91 15.14 1.39 7.14
C ARG A 91 14.18 2.13 6.19
N ASN A 92 14.44 2.10 4.89
CA ASN A 92 13.56 2.74 3.90
C ASN A 92 12.17 2.09 3.87
N ALA A 93 12.09 0.77 3.98
CA ALA A 93 10.81 0.06 4.02
C ALA A 93 10.01 0.43 5.27
N LEU A 94 10.65 0.53 6.44
CA LEU A 94 10.00 0.98 7.68
C LEU A 94 9.51 2.43 7.56
N ILE A 95 10.30 3.33 6.97
CA ILE A 95 9.88 4.72 6.71
C ILE A 95 8.66 4.77 5.81
N VAL A 96 8.63 4.00 4.72
CA VAL A 96 7.47 3.96 3.82
C VAL A 96 6.27 3.35 4.55
N LEU A 97 6.46 2.23 5.27
CA LEU A 97 5.42 1.55 6.04
C LEU A 97 4.75 2.48 7.04
N THR A 98 5.52 3.22 7.86
CA THR A 98 4.95 4.18 8.83
C THR A 98 4.01 5.20 8.20
N ARG A 99 4.27 5.61 6.95
CA ARG A 99 3.43 6.57 6.22
C ARG A 99 2.17 5.97 5.62
N ILE A 100 2.21 4.71 5.22
CA ILE A 100 1.06 4.03 4.57
C ILE A 100 0.21 3.22 5.55
N LEU A 101 0.58 3.16 6.84
CA LEU A 101 -0.16 2.49 7.90
C LEU A 101 -1.66 2.84 7.98
N PRO A 102 -2.10 4.11 7.82
CA PRO A 102 -3.52 4.46 7.88
C PRO A 102 -4.39 3.77 6.83
N HIS A 103 -3.80 3.46 5.67
CA HIS A 103 -4.50 2.86 4.52
C HIS A 103 -4.21 1.39 4.32
N PHE A 104 -3.40 0.82 5.21
CA PHE A 104 -2.86 -0.52 5.05
C PHE A 104 -4.01 -1.55 5.02
N PRO A 105 -3.93 -2.59 4.18
CA PRO A 105 -5.00 -3.56 4.02
C PRO A 105 -5.48 -4.13 5.37
N ARG A 106 -6.80 -4.13 5.60
CA ARG A 106 -7.49 -4.82 6.72
C ARG A 106 -7.31 -6.35 6.73
N THR A 107 -6.49 -6.91 5.84
CA THR A 107 -6.27 -8.35 5.75
C THR A 107 -5.32 -8.81 6.87
N THR A 108 -5.92 -9.42 7.89
CA THR A 108 -5.26 -9.91 9.12
C THR A 108 -4.01 -10.75 8.86
N ASN A 109 -4.02 -11.61 7.84
CA ASN A 109 -2.87 -12.47 7.50
C ASN A 109 -1.60 -11.68 7.13
N ILE A 110 -1.76 -10.59 6.40
CA ILE A 110 -0.64 -9.77 5.92
C ILE A 110 -0.16 -8.84 7.04
N CYS A 111 -1.08 -8.25 7.80
CA CYS A 111 -0.74 -7.47 8.99
C CYS A 111 0.05 -8.34 9.98
N GLY A 112 -0.41 -9.56 10.27
CA GLY A 112 0.28 -10.48 11.16
C GLY A 112 1.63 -10.97 10.62
N ALA A 113 1.86 -10.99 9.31
CA ALA A 113 3.18 -11.27 8.74
C ALA A 113 4.16 -10.10 8.97
N ILE A 114 3.70 -8.87 8.76
CA ILE A 114 4.49 -7.66 9.00
C ILE A 114 4.79 -7.49 10.49
N GLU A 115 3.79 -7.64 11.36
CA GLU A 115 3.97 -7.56 12.82
C GLU A 115 4.98 -8.59 13.32
N ARG A 116 4.86 -9.86 12.89
CA ARG A 116 5.85 -10.89 13.24
C ARG A 116 7.26 -10.52 12.77
N ARG A 117 7.40 -9.94 11.56
CA ARG A 117 8.70 -9.55 11.04
C ARG A 117 9.28 -8.33 11.75
N VAL A 118 8.44 -7.34 12.07
CA VAL A 118 8.79 -6.14 12.86
C VAL A 118 9.25 -6.54 14.26
N ASN A 119 8.53 -7.46 14.92
CA ASN A 119 8.92 -8.01 16.23
C ASN A 119 10.25 -8.77 16.16
N LYS A 120 10.45 -9.60 15.14
CA LYS A 120 11.72 -10.31 14.94
C LYS A 120 12.89 -9.34 14.69
N LEU A 121 12.70 -8.31 13.86
CA LEU A 121 13.70 -7.25 13.64
C LEU A 121 14.01 -6.49 14.94
N ARG A 122 13.01 -6.27 15.78
CA ARG A 122 13.21 -5.62 17.09
C ARG A 122 14.11 -6.43 18.01
N GLU A 123 13.98 -7.76 18.02
CA GLU A 123 14.84 -8.65 18.80
C GLU A 123 16.26 -8.76 18.21
N GLU A 124 16.36 -8.92 16.88
CA GLU A 124 17.62 -9.07 16.15
C GLU A 124 18.50 -7.79 16.17
N GLU A 125 17.87 -6.61 16.16
CA GLU A 125 18.56 -5.32 16.02
C GLU A 125 18.61 -4.52 17.34
N LYS A 126 18.05 -5.05 18.44
CA LYS A 126 17.93 -4.39 19.75
C LYS A 126 19.24 -3.83 20.29
N GLU A 127 20.34 -4.54 20.04
CA GLU A 127 21.66 -4.22 20.58
C GLU A 127 22.59 -3.54 19.56
N LYS A 128 22.25 -3.57 18.26
CA LYS A 128 23.14 -3.10 17.20
C LYS A 128 22.78 -1.73 16.64
N ARG A 129 21.50 -1.33 16.63
CA ARG A 129 21.03 -0.19 15.84
C ARG A 129 19.90 0.61 16.51
N PRO A 130 20.23 1.65 17.31
CA PRO A 130 19.24 2.41 18.09
C PRO A 130 18.30 3.28 17.24
N ASP A 131 18.68 3.63 16.01
CA ASP A 131 17.88 4.43 15.06
C ASP A 131 16.67 3.65 14.51
N LEU A 132 16.83 2.35 14.26
CA LEU A 132 15.76 1.45 13.85
C LEU A 132 14.70 1.31 14.95
N LYS A 133 15.12 1.37 16.22
CA LYS A 133 14.21 1.29 17.38
C LYS A 133 13.19 2.41 17.40
N VAL A 134 13.58 3.62 16.98
CA VAL A 134 12.68 4.78 16.86
C VAL A 134 11.62 4.51 15.79
N CYS A 135 12.03 4.08 14.59
CA CYS A 135 11.10 3.76 13.50
C CYS A 135 10.13 2.63 13.86
N LEU A 136 10.61 1.59 14.57
CA LEU A 136 9.78 0.48 15.03
C LEU A 136 8.74 0.94 16.08
N SER A 137 9.14 1.82 17.00
CA SER A 137 8.22 2.36 18.02
C SER A 137 7.10 3.23 17.43
N GLU A 138 7.33 3.87 16.28
CA GLU A 138 6.29 4.62 15.57
C GLU A 138 5.27 3.69 14.90
N ILE A 139 5.69 2.51 14.44
CA ILE A 139 4.78 1.48 13.90
C ILE A 139 3.85 0.97 15.01
N ASP A 140 4.39 0.71 16.21
CA ASP A 140 3.65 0.22 17.38
C ASP A 140 2.59 1.19 17.88
N LYS A 141 2.67 2.50 17.58
CA LYS A 141 1.62 3.46 17.92
C LYS A 141 0.40 3.37 17.00
N VAL A 142 0.59 2.86 15.80
CA VAL A 142 -0.43 2.88 14.73
C VAL A 142 -1.06 1.50 14.51
N VAL A 143 -0.32 0.42 14.77
CA VAL A 143 -0.84 -0.97 14.73
C VAL A 143 -2.02 -1.22 15.70
N PRO A 144 -2.01 -0.79 16.98
CA PRO A 144 -3.10 -1.06 17.93
C PRO A 144 -4.36 -0.23 17.70
N LEU A 145 -4.39 0.69 16.73
CA LEU A 145 -5.55 1.55 16.43
C LEU A 145 -6.52 0.97 15.41
N ARG A 146 -6.44 -0.33 15.07
CA ARG A 146 -7.41 -0.98 14.18
C ARG A 146 -8.46 -1.79 14.94
N PRO A 147 -9.73 -1.35 14.97
CA PRO A 147 -10.86 -2.16 15.40
C PRO A 147 -11.28 -3.19 14.33
#